data_AF-A0A428TDY9-F1
#
_entry.id   AF-A0A428TDY9-F1
#
_cell.length_a   1.000
_cell.length_b   1.000
_cell.length_c   1.000
_cell.angle_alpha   90.00
_cell.angle_beta   90.00
_cell.angle_gamma   90.00
#
_symmetry.space_group_name_H-M   'P 1'
#
loop_
_entity.id
_entity.type
_entity.pdbx_description
1 polymer ?
#
loop_
_entity_poly.entity_id
_entity_poly.type
_entity_poly.pdbx_seq_one_letter_code
_entity_poly.pdbx_strand_id
1 'polypeptide(L)'
;MSPPEGFDESHMHKYQFSDEELTGLQRGKNFWTNGTAYALIQATRPSTVGIAIGSSPVALLAWIGEKMIEWPDQTPTLDLVLTNVCLYWFSGCLPMSLWSYRQMMSGGNPSTGWEHVNAPMGFSAFKYESGNPPKAWIDTTGKVKWYRWHAEGGHFAAFERPMVLWGDIVEFIESMDMFS
;
A
#
# COMPACT_ATOMS: atom_id res chain seq x y z
N MET A 1 -8.13 -2.47 6.64
CA MET A 1 -7.38 -2.94 7.83
C MET A 1 -8.38 -3.19 8.91
N SER A 2 -8.33 -4.35 9.55
CA SER A 2 -9.07 -4.58 10.78
C SER A 2 -8.30 -3.93 11.93
N PRO A 3 -8.99 -3.49 12.99
CA PRO A 3 -8.31 -3.01 14.18
C PRO A 3 -7.38 -4.07 14.78
N PRO A 4 -6.37 -3.64 15.56
CA PRO A 4 -5.54 -4.54 16.33
C PRO A 4 -6.36 -5.46 17.24
N GLU A 5 -5.82 -6.63 17.57
CA GLU A 5 -6.44 -7.54 18.53
C GLU A 5 -6.64 -6.84 19.90
N GLY A 6 -7.84 -6.95 20.46
CA GLY A 6 -8.23 -6.25 21.69
C GLY A 6 -8.65 -4.78 21.51
N PHE A 7 -8.61 -4.24 20.30
CA PHE A 7 -9.19 -2.92 20.01
C PHE A 7 -10.72 -3.03 19.92
N ASP A 8 -11.40 -2.39 20.85
CA ASP A 8 -12.86 -2.36 20.90
C ASP A 8 -13.42 -1.34 19.88
N GLU A 9 -13.90 -1.85 18.73
CA GLU A 9 -14.54 -1.03 17.70
C GLU A 9 -15.80 -0.31 18.20
N SER A 10 -16.50 -0.86 19.21
CA SER A 10 -17.68 -0.19 19.79
C SER A 10 -17.31 1.08 20.56
N HIS A 11 -16.03 1.22 20.91
CA HIS A 11 -15.42 2.41 21.48
C HIS A 11 -14.69 3.27 20.43
N MET A 12 -14.91 3.09 19.12
CA MET A 12 -14.35 3.99 18.11
C MET A 12 -14.69 5.46 18.38
N HIS A 13 -15.85 5.78 18.96
CA HIS A 13 -16.22 7.14 19.37
C HIS A 13 -15.39 7.68 20.56
N LYS A 14 -14.71 6.81 21.29
CA LYS A 14 -13.86 7.11 22.46
C LYS A 14 -12.44 7.49 22.04
N TYR A 15 -11.98 6.99 20.89
CA TYR A 15 -10.78 7.44 20.21
C TYR A 15 -11.18 8.58 19.27
N GLN A 16 -10.78 9.81 19.57
CA GLN A 16 -11.06 10.96 18.71
C GLN A 16 -10.18 10.85 17.44
N PHE A 17 -10.58 10.00 16.50
CA PHE A 17 -9.97 9.96 15.17
C PHE A 17 -10.24 11.27 14.45
N SER A 18 -9.22 11.79 13.80
CA SER A 18 -9.35 12.92 12.90
C SER A 18 -10.25 12.58 11.70
N ASP A 19 -10.82 13.60 11.06
CA ASP A 19 -11.60 13.42 9.83
C ASP A 19 -10.76 12.75 8.73
N GLU A 20 -9.45 13.00 8.71
CA GLU A 20 -8.48 12.35 7.84
C GLU A 20 -8.37 10.85 8.09
N GLU A 21 -8.29 10.43 9.36
CA GLU A 21 -8.22 9.01 9.73
C GLU A 21 -9.52 8.28 9.42
N LEU A 22 -10.68 8.91 9.65
CA LEU A 22 -11.98 8.36 9.26
C LEU A 22 -12.10 8.19 7.74
N THR A 23 -11.62 9.19 6.98
CA THR A 23 -11.56 9.12 5.51
C THR A 23 -10.65 7.98 5.06
N GLY A 24 -9.49 7.81 5.69
CA GLY A 24 -8.54 6.71 5.42
C GLY A 24 -9.14 5.33 5.69
N LEU A 25 -9.85 5.17 6.82
CA LEU A 25 -10.56 3.93 7.15
C LEU A 25 -11.66 3.61 6.14
N GLN A 26 -12.46 4.61 5.74
CA GLN A 26 -13.52 4.43 4.75
C GLN A 26 -12.95 4.05 3.37
N ARG A 27 -11.83 4.66 2.97
CA ARG A 27 -11.11 4.29 1.75
C ARG A 27 -10.60 2.85 1.82
N GLY A 28 -9.97 2.47 2.94
CA GLY A 28 -9.54 1.10 3.20
C GLY A 28 -10.70 0.11 3.09
N LYS A 29 -11.84 0.40 3.70
CA LYS A 29 -13.05 -0.43 3.60
C LYS A 29 -13.54 -0.57 2.16
N ASN A 30 -13.57 0.52 1.41
CA ASN A 30 -13.94 0.51 -0.01
C ASN A 30 -12.95 -0.33 -0.84
N PHE A 31 -11.65 -0.18 -0.62
CA PHE A 31 -10.62 -0.99 -1.28
C PHE A 31 -10.82 -2.48 -1.00
N TRP A 32 -11.02 -2.87 0.26
CA TRP A 32 -11.24 -4.28 0.61
C TRP A 32 -12.50 -4.86 -0.02
N THR A 33 -13.56 -4.06 -0.13
CA THR A 33 -14.86 -4.51 -0.67
C THR A 33 -14.88 -4.55 -2.19
N ASN A 34 -14.30 -3.54 -2.85
CA ASN A 34 -14.46 -3.31 -4.28
C ASN A 34 -13.14 -3.36 -5.08
N GLY A 35 -11.99 -3.17 -4.44
CA GLY A 35 -10.69 -3.02 -5.09
C GLY A 35 -9.77 -4.24 -5.06
N THR A 36 -10.15 -5.33 -4.40
CA THR A 36 -9.27 -6.50 -4.16
C THR A 36 -9.47 -7.67 -5.14
N ALA A 37 -10.35 -7.57 -6.12
CA ALA A 37 -10.61 -8.65 -7.09
C ALA A 37 -9.34 -9.07 -7.86
N TYR A 38 -8.50 -8.10 -8.25
CA TYR A 38 -7.20 -8.36 -8.89
C TYR A 38 -6.28 -9.19 -7.98
N ALA A 39 -6.22 -8.85 -6.69
CA ALA A 39 -5.40 -9.56 -5.72
C ALA A 39 -5.90 -10.98 -5.49
N LEU A 40 -7.22 -11.18 -5.43
CA LEU A 40 -7.83 -12.49 -5.23
C LEU A 40 -7.54 -13.46 -6.39
N ILE A 41 -7.64 -13.02 -7.65
CA ILE A 41 -7.32 -13.88 -8.79
C ILE A 41 -5.81 -14.16 -8.88
N GLN A 42 -4.96 -13.19 -8.59
CA GLN A 42 -3.51 -13.38 -8.52
C GLN A 42 -3.13 -14.37 -7.40
N ALA A 43 -3.83 -14.34 -6.27
CA ALA A 43 -3.63 -15.30 -5.19
C ALA A 43 -4.11 -16.70 -5.56
N THR A 44 -5.29 -16.84 -6.15
CA THR A 44 -5.95 -18.15 -6.29
C THR A 44 -5.61 -18.85 -7.60
N ARG A 45 -5.39 -18.10 -8.68
CA ARG A 45 -5.17 -18.59 -10.05
C ARG A 45 -4.03 -17.83 -10.78
N PRO A 46 -2.84 -17.64 -10.18
CA PRO A 46 -1.76 -16.84 -10.77
C PRO A 46 -1.29 -17.34 -12.15
N SER A 47 -1.23 -18.65 -12.37
CA SER A 47 -0.85 -19.20 -13.69
C SER A 47 -1.88 -18.82 -14.77
N THR A 48 -3.17 -18.94 -14.46
CA THR A 48 -4.25 -18.59 -15.39
C THR A 48 -4.26 -17.11 -15.72
N VAL A 49 -4.26 -16.22 -14.72
CA VAL A 49 -4.29 -14.77 -14.97
C VAL A 49 -2.97 -14.29 -15.57
N GLY A 50 -1.83 -14.86 -15.18
CA GLY A 50 -0.52 -14.54 -15.75
C GLY A 50 -0.44 -14.84 -17.25
N ILE A 51 -0.93 -16.01 -17.68
CA ILE A 51 -1.00 -16.36 -19.10
C ILE A 51 -2.01 -15.47 -19.83
N ALA A 52 -3.22 -15.28 -19.28
CA ALA A 52 -4.27 -14.52 -19.94
C ALA A 52 -3.86 -13.05 -20.16
N ILE A 53 -3.39 -12.36 -19.12
CA ILE A 53 -2.98 -10.96 -19.20
C ILE A 53 -1.65 -10.80 -19.94
N GLY A 54 -0.70 -11.73 -19.72
CA GLY A 54 0.59 -11.72 -20.41
C GLY A 54 0.53 -12.02 -21.91
N SER A 55 -0.61 -12.51 -22.42
CA SER A 55 -0.77 -12.83 -23.85
C SER A 55 -0.99 -11.61 -24.76
N SER A 56 -1.33 -10.45 -24.20
CA SER A 56 -1.69 -9.25 -24.96
C SER A 56 -1.18 -7.98 -24.28
N PRO A 57 -0.46 -7.08 -24.99
CA PRO A 57 0.01 -5.83 -24.41
C PRO A 57 -1.16 -4.90 -24.04
N VAL A 58 -2.31 -5.02 -24.71
CA VAL A 58 -3.53 -4.27 -24.38
C VAL A 58 -4.17 -4.81 -23.10
N ALA A 59 -4.20 -6.13 -22.91
CA ALA A 59 -4.69 -6.72 -21.67
C ALA A 59 -3.79 -6.33 -20.48
N LEU A 60 -2.47 -6.36 -20.68
CA LEU A 60 -1.50 -5.91 -19.69
C LEU A 60 -1.68 -4.42 -19.34
N LEU A 61 -1.84 -3.56 -20.36
CA LEU A 61 -2.10 -2.14 -20.17
C LEU A 61 -3.39 -1.90 -19.38
N ALA A 62 -4.47 -2.61 -19.69
CA ALA A 62 -5.71 -2.48 -18.94
C ALA A 62 -5.54 -2.92 -17.48
N TRP A 63 -4.87 -4.06 -17.26
CA TRP A 63 -4.68 -4.64 -15.92
C TRP A 63 -3.84 -3.77 -14.99
N ILE A 64 -2.70 -3.26 -15.49
CA ILE A 64 -1.77 -2.43 -14.70
C ILE A 64 -2.22 -0.96 -14.71
N GLY A 65 -2.67 -0.47 -15.86
CA GLY A 65 -3.06 0.93 -16.05
C GLY A 65 -4.22 1.35 -15.17
N GLU A 66 -5.21 0.48 -14.93
CA GLU A 66 -6.29 0.73 -13.97
C GLU A 66 -5.72 1.12 -12.59
N LYS A 67 -4.70 0.40 -12.10
CA LYS A 67 -4.10 0.66 -10.79
C LYS A 67 -3.26 1.93 -10.77
N MET A 68 -2.59 2.23 -11.89
CA MET A 68 -1.88 3.50 -12.06
C MET A 68 -2.82 4.71 -12.14
N ILE A 69 -4.11 4.52 -12.43
CA ILE A 69 -5.11 5.60 -12.43
C ILE A 69 -5.82 5.69 -11.07
N GLU A 70 -6.17 4.57 -10.46
CA GLU A 70 -7.00 4.51 -9.24
C GLU A 70 -6.23 4.77 -7.94
N TRP A 71 -4.97 4.33 -7.84
CA TRP A 71 -4.22 4.34 -6.58
C TRP A 71 -3.43 5.62 -6.24
N PRO A 72 -2.98 6.46 -7.20
CA PRO A 72 -2.31 7.71 -6.86
C PRO A 72 -3.31 8.83 -6.49
N ASP A 73 -2.80 9.89 -5.87
CA ASP A 73 -3.49 11.17 -5.66
C ASP A 73 -3.82 11.85 -7.01
N GLN A 74 -2.86 11.81 -7.95
CA GLN A 74 -3.00 12.38 -9.28
C GLN A 74 -2.71 11.33 -10.35
N THR A 75 -3.55 11.28 -11.39
CA THR A 75 -3.33 10.39 -12.52
C THR A 75 -1.99 10.72 -13.19
N PRO A 76 -1.09 9.74 -13.34
CA PRO A 76 0.20 9.93 -13.98
C PRO A 76 0.02 10.22 -15.48
N THR A 77 1.08 10.76 -16.10
CA THR A 77 1.08 10.96 -17.55
C THR A 77 0.95 9.61 -18.27
N LEU A 78 0.34 9.63 -19.46
CA LEU A 78 0.25 8.44 -20.29
C LEU A 78 1.62 7.82 -20.56
N ASP A 79 2.65 8.65 -20.79
CA ASP A 79 4.01 8.19 -20.99
C ASP A 79 4.55 7.40 -19.80
N LEU A 80 4.27 7.83 -18.57
CA LEU A 80 4.68 7.10 -17.38
C LEU A 80 3.96 5.76 -17.25
N VAL A 81 2.65 5.73 -17.52
CA VAL A 81 1.85 4.49 -17.55
C VAL A 81 2.41 3.51 -18.59
N LEU A 82 2.62 3.99 -19.82
CA LEU A 82 3.14 3.17 -20.91
C LEU A 82 4.57 2.71 -20.63
N THR A 83 5.42 3.55 -20.04
CA THR A 83 6.78 3.17 -19.65
C THR A 83 6.77 2.00 -18.66
N ASN A 84 5.93 2.08 -17.62
CA ASN A 84 5.81 1.01 -16.64
C ASN A 84 5.26 -0.29 -17.26
N VAL A 85 4.21 -0.19 -18.09
CA VAL A 85 3.61 -1.34 -18.78
C VAL A 85 4.59 -1.99 -19.77
N CYS A 86 5.36 -1.18 -20.51
CA CYS A 86 6.40 -1.65 -21.41
C CYS A 86 7.50 -2.41 -20.65
N LEU A 87 7.88 -1.96 -19.46
CA LEU A 87 8.84 -2.68 -18.63
C LEU A 87 8.33 -4.08 -18.26
N TYR A 88 7.06 -4.21 -17.86
CA TYR A 88 6.42 -5.51 -17.62
C TYR A 88 6.33 -6.37 -18.89
N TRP A 89 5.97 -5.76 -20.02
CA TRP A 89 5.82 -6.44 -21.29
C TRP A 89 7.14 -7.02 -21.79
N PHE A 90 8.18 -6.19 -21.91
CA PHE A 90 9.47 -6.60 -22.48
C PHE A 90 10.26 -7.54 -21.57
N SER A 91 10.06 -7.46 -20.26
CA SER A 91 10.69 -8.41 -19.32
C SER A 91 9.92 -9.73 -19.19
N GLY A 92 8.65 -9.78 -19.62
CA GLY A 92 7.77 -10.93 -19.39
C GLY A 92 7.53 -11.21 -17.90
N CYS A 93 7.68 -10.22 -17.02
CA CYS A 93 7.74 -10.46 -15.59
C CYS A 93 6.38 -10.63 -14.90
N LEU A 94 5.26 -10.30 -15.57
CA LEU A 94 3.93 -10.35 -14.95
C LEU A 94 3.66 -11.72 -14.28
N PRO A 95 3.76 -12.89 -14.94
CA PRO A 95 3.46 -14.17 -14.28
C PRO A 95 4.37 -14.46 -13.08
N MET A 96 5.61 -13.93 -13.11
CA MET A 96 6.60 -14.08 -12.06
C MET A 96 6.38 -13.12 -10.88
N SER A 97 5.58 -12.06 -11.03
CA SER A 97 5.32 -11.09 -9.96
C SER A 97 4.09 -11.41 -9.11
N LEU A 98 3.30 -12.45 -9.46
CA LEU A 98 1.99 -12.70 -8.84
C LEU A 98 2.04 -13.62 -7.61
N TRP A 99 3.15 -14.33 -7.37
CA TRP A 99 3.20 -15.42 -6.38
C TRP A 99 2.94 -14.97 -4.95
N SER A 100 3.36 -13.75 -4.58
CA SER A 100 3.24 -13.20 -3.22
C SER A 100 1.79 -13.02 -2.78
N TYR A 101 0.87 -12.82 -3.73
CA TYR A 101 -0.56 -12.65 -3.45
C TYR A 101 -1.16 -13.87 -2.76
N ARG A 102 -0.63 -15.08 -3.00
CA ARG A 102 -1.06 -16.28 -2.29
C ARG A 102 -0.91 -16.11 -0.79
N GLN A 103 0.25 -15.65 -0.32
CA GLN A 103 0.48 -15.46 1.11
C GLN A 103 -0.35 -14.28 1.65
N MET A 104 -0.37 -13.17 0.92
CA MET A 104 -1.10 -11.96 1.32
C MET A 104 -2.61 -12.20 1.49
N MET A 105 -3.22 -13.01 0.62
CA MET A 105 -4.68 -13.25 0.62
C MET A 105 -5.09 -14.51 1.38
N SER A 106 -4.15 -15.29 1.94
CA SER A 106 -4.46 -16.54 2.69
C SER A 106 -4.92 -16.30 4.13
N GLY A 107 -5.30 -15.07 4.50
CA GLY A 107 -5.88 -14.76 5.81
C GLY A 107 -4.86 -14.59 6.95
N GLY A 108 -3.58 -14.38 6.64
CA GLY A 108 -2.62 -13.91 7.64
C GLY A 108 -3.04 -12.54 8.16
N ASN A 109 -2.96 -12.33 9.48
CA ASN A 109 -3.21 -11.03 10.06
C ASN A 109 -2.09 -10.06 9.64
N PRO A 110 -2.36 -8.98 8.89
CA PRO A 110 -1.31 -8.04 8.46
C PRO A 110 -0.55 -7.41 9.63
N SER A 111 -1.17 -7.35 10.82
CA SER A 111 -0.57 -6.77 12.03
C SER A 111 0.44 -7.68 12.74
N THR A 112 0.46 -8.99 12.47
CA THR A 112 1.45 -9.91 13.07
C THR A 112 2.80 -9.89 12.37
N GLY A 113 2.89 -9.28 11.17
CA GLY A 113 4.14 -9.19 10.42
C GLY A 113 5.22 -8.37 11.11
N TRP A 114 4.84 -7.44 12.00
CA TRP A 114 5.78 -6.54 12.67
C TRP A 114 6.34 -7.10 13.98
N GLU A 115 5.75 -8.16 14.53
CA GLU A 115 6.18 -8.76 15.80
C GLU A 115 7.65 -9.20 15.75
N HIS A 116 8.06 -9.76 14.62
CA HIS A 116 9.42 -10.25 14.36
C HIS A 116 10.42 -9.16 13.92
N VAL A 117 9.97 -7.91 13.74
CA VAL A 117 10.85 -6.80 13.34
C VAL A 117 11.51 -6.22 14.59
N ASN A 118 12.83 -6.33 14.68
CA ASN A 118 13.64 -5.79 15.78
C ASN A 118 14.37 -4.49 15.41
N ALA A 119 14.34 -4.09 14.14
CA ALA A 119 14.92 -2.84 13.67
C ALA A 119 13.99 -1.65 14.00
N PRO A 120 14.52 -0.42 14.14
CA PRO A 120 13.71 0.78 14.20
C PRO A 120 12.80 0.90 12.98
N MET A 121 11.55 1.32 13.18
CA MET A 121 10.54 1.42 12.12
C MET A 121 10.03 2.84 11.99
N GLY A 122 10.05 3.36 10.76
CA GLY A 122 9.40 4.61 10.38
C GLY A 122 8.14 4.35 9.55
N PHE A 123 7.13 5.18 9.70
CA PHE A 123 5.89 5.12 8.92
C PHE A 123 5.57 6.48 8.29
N SER A 124 5.64 6.56 6.96
CA SER A 124 5.22 7.74 6.20
C SER A 124 3.85 7.47 5.58
N ALA A 125 2.87 8.28 5.96
CA ALA A 125 1.46 8.07 5.68
C ALA A 125 0.97 9.15 4.70
N PHE A 126 0.55 8.73 3.51
CA PHE A 126 0.10 9.61 2.43
C PHE A 126 -1.41 9.54 2.28
N LYS A 127 -2.08 10.70 2.25
CA LYS A 127 -3.56 10.81 2.28
C LYS A 127 -4.29 9.88 1.33
N TYR A 128 -3.76 9.67 0.13
CA TYR A 128 -4.46 8.93 -0.91
C TYR A 128 -4.10 7.44 -1.01
N GLU A 129 -3.27 6.91 -0.11
CA GLU A 129 -3.03 5.46 0.00
C GLU A 129 -4.36 4.69 0.14
N SER A 130 -4.44 3.51 -0.48
CA SER A 130 -5.63 2.64 -0.57
C SER A 130 -6.26 2.32 0.78
N GLY A 131 -5.47 2.37 1.85
CA GLY A 131 -5.99 2.45 3.21
C GLY A 131 -4.87 2.73 4.20
N ASN A 132 -4.92 3.88 4.86
CA ASN A 132 -4.03 4.18 5.99
C ASN A 132 -4.63 3.63 7.28
N PRO A 133 -3.84 2.99 8.16
CA PRO A 133 -4.26 2.75 9.52
C PRO A 133 -4.28 4.08 10.29
N PRO A 134 -5.24 4.30 11.20
CA PRO A 134 -5.16 5.39 12.17
C PRO A 134 -3.85 5.33 12.97
N LYS A 135 -3.32 6.50 13.35
CA LYS A 135 -2.05 6.55 14.10
C LYS A 135 -2.17 5.79 15.42
N ALA A 136 -3.32 5.85 16.09
CA ALA A 136 -3.55 5.11 17.32
C ALA A 136 -3.39 3.59 17.15
N TRP A 137 -3.73 3.03 15.98
CA TRP A 137 -3.52 1.60 15.69
C TRP A 137 -2.05 1.28 15.42
N ILE A 138 -1.32 2.19 14.80
CA ILE A 138 0.12 2.07 14.61
C ILE A 138 0.83 2.10 15.97
N ASP A 139 0.40 3.00 16.87
CA ASP A 139 1.00 3.18 18.19
C ASP A 139 0.84 1.94 19.08
N THR A 140 -0.26 1.15 18.94
CA THR A 140 -0.43 -0.09 19.73
C THR A 140 0.63 -1.15 19.42
N THR A 141 1.29 -1.08 18.27
CA THR A 141 2.37 -2.01 17.92
C THR A 141 3.63 -1.77 18.76
N GLY A 142 3.84 -0.54 19.25
CA GLY A 142 5.07 -0.10 19.93
C GLY A 142 6.34 -0.16 19.07
N LYS A 143 6.24 -0.57 17.80
CA LYS A 143 7.37 -0.79 16.88
C LYS A 143 7.75 0.49 16.12
N VAL A 144 6.77 1.28 15.70
CA VAL A 144 7.00 2.52 14.94
C VAL A 144 7.54 3.60 15.87
N LYS A 145 8.73 4.12 15.56
CA LYS A 145 9.45 5.15 16.32
C LYS A 145 9.41 6.53 15.67
N TRP A 146 9.08 6.57 14.38
CA TRP A 146 8.96 7.79 13.61
C TRP A 146 7.70 7.72 12.75
N TYR A 147 6.91 8.78 12.73
CA TYR A 147 5.65 8.83 11.99
C TYR A 147 5.47 10.21 11.35
N ARG A 148 5.00 10.23 10.11
CA ARG A 148 4.59 11.46 9.44
C ARG A 148 3.34 11.28 8.60
N TRP A 149 2.48 12.29 8.65
CA TRP A 149 1.29 12.41 7.81
C TRP A 149 1.50 13.45 6.70
N HIS A 150 1.01 13.13 5.50
CA HIS A 150 1.05 14.02 4.34
C HIS A 150 -0.35 14.21 3.75
N ALA A 151 -0.70 15.47 3.48
CA ALA A 151 -2.00 15.83 2.90
C ALA A 151 -2.11 15.51 1.40
N GLU A 152 -0.99 15.20 0.75
CA GLU A 152 -0.87 14.98 -0.69
C GLU A 152 -0.08 13.69 -0.97
N GLY A 153 -0.32 13.06 -2.13
CA GLY A 153 0.29 11.78 -2.52
C GLY A 153 -0.56 10.56 -2.14
N GLY A 154 -0.43 9.50 -2.93
CA GLY A 154 -1.14 8.23 -2.77
C GLY A 154 -0.21 7.03 -2.66
N HIS A 155 -0.63 5.91 -3.26
CA HIS A 155 0.06 4.63 -3.15
C HIS A 155 1.49 4.64 -3.71
N PHE A 156 1.73 5.44 -4.75
CA PHE A 156 3.01 5.49 -5.44
C PHE A 156 3.84 6.68 -4.95
N ALA A 157 4.00 6.82 -3.63
CA ALA A 157 4.66 7.97 -2.99
C ALA A 157 6.02 8.34 -3.62
N ALA A 158 6.84 7.36 -4.00
CA ALA A 158 8.13 7.59 -4.66
C ALA A 158 8.00 8.23 -6.05
N PHE A 159 6.92 7.96 -6.78
CA PHE A 159 6.65 8.57 -8.09
C PHE A 159 5.90 9.90 -7.96
N GLU A 160 4.97 9.98 -7.02
CA GLU A 160 4.09 11.14 -6.86
C GLU A 160 4.78 12.29 -6.11
N ARG A 161 5.51 11.96 -5.05
CA ARG A 161 6.11 12.91 -4.12
C ARG A 161 7.56 12.51 -3.77
N PRO A 162 8.45 12.33 -4.78
CA PRO A 162 9.79 11.79 -4.59
C PRO A 162 10.60 12.54 -3.53
N MET A 163 10.56 13.88 -3.56
CA MET A 163 11.34 14.70 -2.62
C MET A 163 10.77 14.68 -1.20
N VAL A 164 9.45 14.50 -1.06
CA VAL A 164 8.80 14.37 0.25
C VAL A 164 9.18 13.03 0.87
N LEU A 165 9.03 11.93 0.13
CA LEU A 165 9.43 10.61 0.60
C LEU A 165 10.94 10.54 0.90
N TRP A 166 11.77 11.17 0.08
CA TRP A 166 13.21 11.25 0.34
C TRP A 166 13.52 12.01 1.64
N GLY A 167 12.90 13.17 1.85
CA GLY A 167 13.06 13.94 3.09
C GLY A 167 12.67 13.15 4.33
N ASP A 168 11.57 12.40 4.25
CA ASP A 168 11.13 11.50 5.32
C ASP A 168 12.13 10.39 5.63
N ILE A 169 12.72 9.78 4.61
CA ILE A 169 13.74 8.74 4.79
C ILE A 169 14.98 9.32 5.49
N VAL A 170 15.45 10.48 5.04
CA VAL A 170 16.61 11.16 5.64
C VAL A 170 16.34 11.51 7.10
N GLU A 171 15.20 12.13 7.37
CA GLU A 171 14.85 12.53 8.74
C GLU A 171 14.64 11.33 9.67
N PHE A 172 14.02 10.26 9.18
CA PHE A 172 13.92 9.02 9.94
C PHE A 172 15.31 8.51 10.32
N ILE A 173 16.23 8.42 9.35
CA ILE A 173 17.60 7.96 9.59
C ILE A 173 18.33 8.84 10.60
N GLU A 174 18.24 10.16 10.47
CA GLU A 174 18.86 11.13 11.39
C GLU A 174 18.29 11.01 12.80
N SER A 175 16.98 10.78 12.94
CA SER A 175 16.32 10.64 14.25
C SER A 175 16.71 9.39 15.03
N MET A 176 17.35 8.41 14.39
CA MET A 176 17.68 7.12 15.00
C MET A 176 19.11 7.03 15.55
N ASP A 177 19.89 8.12 15.51
CA ASP A 177 21.30 8.16 15.97
C ASP A 177 22.14 6.99 15.41
N MET A 178 21.78 6.46 14.23
CA MET A 178 22.45 5.25 13.68
C MET A 178 23.86 5.52 13.14
N PHE A 179 24.28 6.78 13.15
CA PHE A 179 25.55 7.25 12.58
C PHE A 179 26.32 8.23 13.48
N SER A 180 25.92 8.38 14.75
CA SER A 180 26.69 9.10 15.80
C SER A 180 27.50 8.14 16.67
#